data_AF-A0A6M3JR61-F1
#
_entry.id   AF-A0A6M3JR61-F1
#
_cell.length_a   1.000
_cell.length_b   1.000
_cell.length_c   1.000
_cell.angle_alpha   90.00
_cell.angle_beta   90.00
_cell.angle_gamma   90.00
#
_symmetry.space_group_name_H-M   'P 1'
#
loop_
_entity.id
_entity.type
_entity.pdbx_description
1 polymer ?
#
loop_
_entity_poly.entity_id
_entity_poly.type
_entity_poly.pdbx_seq_one_letter_code
_entity_poly.pdbx_strand_id
1 'polypeptide(L)'
;MTQCTLRGDDYIDEKDYRNIALCHVLVYEKENLWPGLEAIGANALLRKLKGFDLVVTGHNHLPFTIRYGEQLLVNPGSMMRMAADQVDHRPRVYLWYAEDNTVEPVYLPVERGVISRQHIEQQTRRNKRMEAFVERLDQQYNIDLNYEENIEKYFERHPTADGVKQLVMDALEG
;
A
#
# COMPACT_ATOMS: atom_id res chain seq x y z
N MET A 1 -54.22 13.68 -8.33
CA MET A 1 -53.24 14.80 -8.19
C MET A 1 -53.32 15.28 -6.76
N THR A 2 -52.43 14.78 -5.90
CA THR A 2 -52.41 15.16 -4.48
C THR A 2 -51.30 16.18 -4.30
N GLN A 3 -51.71 17.40 -3.99
CA GLN A 3 -50.85 18.57 -3.84
C GLN A 3 -50.17 18.51 -2.47
N CYS A 4 -48.85 18.36 -2.45
CA CYS A 4 -48.04 18.43 -1.23
C CYS A 4 -47.74 19.90 -0.93
N THR A 5 -48.49 20.50 0.00
CA THR A 5 -48.18 21.82 0.56
C THR A 5 -47.14 21.68 1.66
N LEU A 6 -45.93 22.19 1.41
CA LEU A 6 -44.93 22.43 2.45
C LEU A 6 -45.37 23.66 3.26
N ARG A 7 -45.77 23.45 4.52
CA ARG A 7 -45.92 24.53 5.49
C ARG A 7 -44.51 24.91 5.95
N GLY A 8 -44.13 26.16 5.71
CA GLY A 8 -43.02 26.79 6.39
C GLY A 8 -43.39 26.97 7.86
N ASP A 9 -42.56 26.42 8.74
CA ASP A 9 -42.21 26.89 10.09
C ASP A 9 -41.60 25.73 10.93
N ASP A 10 -40.77 24.89 10.32
CA ASP A 10 -39.98 23.91 11.07
C ASP A 10 -38.60 24.53 11.37
N TYR A 11 -38.49 25.12 12.56
CA TYR A 11 -37.19 25.44 13.16
C TYR A 11 -36.43 24.12 13.35
N ILE A 12 -35.41 23.89 12.52
CA ILE A 12 -34.52 22.74 12.65
C ILE A 12 -33.62 23.00 13.86
N ASP A 13 -33.76 22.18 14.89
CA ASP A 13 -32.92 22.19 16.09
C ASP A 13 -31.43 22.11 15.68
N GLU A 14 -30.56 22.89 16.34
CA GLU A 14 -29.15 23.12 15.93
C GLU A 14 -28.23 21.88 16.03
N LYS A 15 -28.80 20.67 16.17
CA LYS A 15 -28.07 19.40 16.31
C LYS A 15 -28.48 18.28 15.34
N ASP A 16 -29.18 18.58 14.25
CA ASP A 16 -29.77 17.53 13.40
C ASP A 16 -28.96 17.17 12.12
N TYR A 17 -27.75 17.72 11.96
CA TYR A 17 -26.93 17.47 10.78
C TYR A 17 -25.64 16.72 11.10
N ARG A 18 -25.38 15.64 10.35
CA ARG A 18 -24.12 14.90 10.37
C ARG A 18 -23.10 15.56 9.45
N ASN A 19 -21.88 15.70 9.93
CA ASN A 19 -20.76 16.25 9.18
C ASN A 19 -19.93 15.13 8.54
N ILE A 20 -19.73 15.21 7.23
CA ILE A 20 -18.98 14.21 6.46
C ILE A 20 -17.74 14.85 5.85
N ALA A 21 -16.58 14.23 6.06
CA ALA A 21 -15.35 14.56 5.34
C ALA A 21 -15.11 13.55 4.22
N LEU A 22 -14.80 14.03 3.03
CA LEU A 22 -14.42 13.20 1.88
C LEU A 22 -13.02 13.61 1.41
N CYS A 23 -12.08 12.66 1.41
CA CYS A 23 -10.71 12.95 0.99
C CYS A 23 -10.07 11.75 0.27
N HIS A 24 -9.42 12.02 -0.87
CA HIS A 24 -8.65 11.00 -1.58
C HIS A 24 -7.20 11.01 -1.09
N VAL A 25 -6.93 10.25 -0.02
CA VAL A 25 -5.62 10.18 0.63
C VAL A 25 -5.24 8.74 0.92
N LEU A 26 -3.95 8.42 0.83
CA LEU A 26 -3.43 7.11 1.25
C LEU A 26 -3.51 6.99 2.77
N VAL A 27 -4.35 6.06 3.24
CA VAL A 27 -4.57 5.81 4.66
C VAL A 27 -4.49 4.32 4.92
N TYR A 28 -3.71 3.94 5.92
CA TYR A 28 -3.55 2.56 6.35
C TYR A 28 -4.16 2.33 7.74
N GLU A 29 -4.69 1.13 7.96
CA GLU A 29 -5.25 0.71 9.24
C GLU A 29 -4.16 0.34 10.26
N LYS A 30 -3.10 -0.36 9.82
CA LYS A 30 -1.95 -0.79 10.63
C LYS A 30 -0.65 -0.22 10.07
N GLU A 31 0.32 0.02 10.97
CA GLU A 31 1.56 0.78 10.72
C GLU A 31 2.25 0.52 9.37
N ASN A 32 2.94 1.57 8.92
CA ASN A 32 3.65 1.71 7.64
C ASN A 32 3.98 0.38 6.94
N LEU A 33 3.35 0.17 5.77
CA LEU A 33 3.55 -1.01 4.93
C LEU A 33 5.01 -1.21 4.50
N TRP A 34 5.81 -0.13 4.44
CA TRP A 34 7.25 -0.17 4.21
C TRP A 34 7.96 1.13 4.69
N PRO A 35 9.28 1.08 4.97
CA PRO A 35 10.07 2.26 5.35
C PRO A 35 10.02 3.37 4.29
N GLY A 36 9.85 4.63 4.73
CA GLY A 36 9.82 5.80 3.85
C GLY A 36 8.45 6.14 3.24
N LEU A 37 7.39 5.42 3.60
CA LEU A 37 6.04 5.74 3.14
C LEU A 37 5.50 7.02 3.81
N GLU A 38 5.29 8.07 3.03
CA GLU A 38 4.51 9.25 3.44
C GLU A 38 3.01 8.91 3.38
N ALA A 39 2.51 8.21 4.40
CA ALA A 39 1.08 7.96 4.55
C ALA A 39 0.60 8.35 5.94
N ILE A 40 -0.68 8.70 6.04
CA ILE A 40 -1.30 9.07 7.30
C ILE A 40 -1.96 7.83 7.89
N GLY A 41 -1.54 7.41 9.08
CA GLY A 41 -2.25 6.36 9.80
C GLY A 41 -3.68 6.78 10.14
N ALA A 42 -4.64 5.85 10.04
CA ALA A 42 -6.06 6.10 10.23
C ALA A 42 -6.40 6.91 11.50
N ASN A 43 -5.82 6.55 12.64
CA ASN A 43 -6.05 7.27 13.91
C ASN A 43 -5.50 8.71 13.88
N ALA A 44 -4.38 8.94 13.17
CA ALA A 44 -3.83 10.28 13.02
C ALA A 44 -4.73 11.14 12.12
N LEU A 45 -5.30 10.55 11.06
CA LEU A 45 -6.28 11.23 10.21
C LEU A 45 -7.54 11.59 10.99
N LEU A 46 -8.10 10.65 11.75
CA LEU A 46 -9.30 10.88 12.57
C LEU A 46 -9.09 12.00 13.59
N ARG A 47 -7.91 12.07 14.25
CA ARG A 47 -7.58 13.19 15.13
C ARG A 47 -7.50 14.54 14.42
N LYS A 48 -6.97 14.58 13.18
CA LYS A 48 -6.90 15.81 12.36
C LYS A 48 -8.30 16.26 11.91
N LEU A 49 -9.17 15.31 11.60
CA LEU A 49 -10.54 15.55 11.16
C LEU A 49 -11.53 15.43 12.33
N LYS A 50 -11.13 15.82 13.53
CA LYS A 50 -12.01 15.81 14.70
C LYS A 50 -13.21 16.73 14.44
N GLY A 51 -14.41 16.25 14.77
CA GLY A 51 -15.67 16.98 14.58
C GLY A 51 -16.51 16.52 13.40
N PHE A 52 -15.96 15.66 12.53
CA PHE A 52 -16.73 14.95 11.50
C PHE A 52 -17.29 13.63 12.04
N ASP A 53 -18.55 13.33 11.78
CA ASP A 53 -19.16 12.04 12.13
C ASP A 53 -18.61 10.91 11.26
N LEU A 54 -18.51 11.16 9.95
CA LEU A 54 -18.02 10.21 8.96
C LEU A 54 -16.85 10.81 8.17
N VAL A 55 -15.78 10.04 8.02
CA VAL A 55 -14.65 10.31 7.14
C VAL A 55 -14.62 9.23 6.06
N VAL A 56 -14.67 9.62 4.80
CA VAL A 56 -14.59 8.71 3.66
C VAL A 56 -13.26 8.93 2.94
N THR A 57 -12.51 7.84 2.76
CA THR A 57 -11.18 7.84 2.12
C THR A 57 -11.11 6.89 0.93
N GLY A 58 -10.07 7.03 0.12
CA GLY A 58 -9.79 6.16 -1.03
C GLY A 58 -8.33 5.74 -1.10
N HIS A 59 -7.80 5.56 -2.32
CA HIS A 59 -6.38 5.35 -2.64
C HIS A 59 -5.73 4.03 -2.20
N ASN A 60 -5.89 3.58 -0.95
CA ASN A 60 -5.28 2.34 -0.46
C ASN A 60 -5.79 1.08 -1.20
N HIS A 61 -6.94 1.19 -1.90
CA HIS A 61 -7.61 0.12 -2.66
C HIS A 61 -8.01 -1.12 -1.83
N LEU A 62 -7.57 -1.20 -0.58
CA LEU A 62 -7.95 -2.15 0.43
C LEU A 62 -9.12 -1.59 1.24
N PRO A 63 -10.23 -2.32 1.35
CA PRO A 63 -11.38 -1.88 2.11
C PRO A 63 -11.15 -2.04 3.61
N PHE A 64 -11.46 -1.00 4.38
CA PHE A 64 -11.41 -1.05 5.85
C PHE A 64 -12.39 -0.05 6.47
N THR A 65 -12.75 -0.29 7.73
CA THR A 65 -13.58 0.61 8.54
C THR A 65 -13.00 0.71 9.93
N ILE A 66 -12.86 1.94 10.45
CA ILE A 66 -12.26 2.18 11.77
C ILE A 66 -13.17 3.12 12.54
N ARG A 67 -13.44 2.76 13.80
CA ARG A 67 -14.18 3.60 14.75
C ARG A 67 -13.22 4.20 15.75
N TYR A 68 -13.31 5.52 15.96
CA TYR A 68 -12.54 6.25 16.96
C TYR A 68 -13.47 7.18 17.75
N GLY A 69 -13.89 6.72 18.93
CA GLY A 69 -15.00 7.34 19.64
C GLY A 69 -16.29 7.27 18.82
N GLU A 70 -16.93 8.41 18.62
CA GLU A 70 -18.15 8.55 17.80
C GLU A 70 -17.86 8.70 16.30
N GLN A 71 -16.61 8.97 15.92
CA GLN A 71 -16.22 9.15 14.52
C GLN A 71 -16.04 7.81 13.82
N LEU A 72 -16.45 7.76 12.56
CA LEU A 72 -16.31 6.61 11.68
C LEU A 72 -15.42 6.96 10.49
N LEU A 73 -14.42 6.13 10.20
CA LEU A 73 -13.62 6.18 8.98
C LEU A 73 -13.96 5.00 8.08
N VAL A 74 -14.24 5.26 6.82
CA VAL A 74 -14.55 4.26 5.80
C VAL A 74 -13.61 4.42 4.61
N ASN A 75 -12.99 3.32 4.21
CA ASN A 75 -12.38 3.17 2.89
C ASN A 75 -13.10 2.03 2.16
N PRO A 76 -13.85 2.29 1.07
CA PRO A 76 -14.53 1.24 0.32
C PRO A 76 -13.56 0.34 -0.48
N GLY A 77 -12.28 0.72 -0.56
CA GLY A 77 -11.30 0.07 -1.41
C GLY A 77 -11.61 0.30 -2.89
N SER A 78 -11.07 -0.57 -3.75
CA SER A 78 -11.28 -0.48 -5.18
C SER A 78 -12.69 -0.96 -5.58
N MET A 79 -13.34 -0.26 -6.52
CA MET A 79 -14.56 -0.76 -7.18
C MET A 79 -14.26 -1.80 -8.26
N MET A 80 -13.00 -1.95 -8.67
CA MET A 80 -12.56 -2.82 -9.75
C MET A 80 -11.57 -3.88 -9.25
N ARG A 81 -11.41 -4.95 -10.04
CA ARG A 81 -10.32 -5.93 -9.90
C ARG A 81 -9.49 -5.88 -11.17
N MET A 82 -8.46 -5.04 -11.15
CA MET A 82 -7.61 -4.78 -12.33
C MET A 82 -6.31 -5.57 -12.25
N ALA A 83 -5.79 -5.74 -11.04
CA ALA A 83 -4.56 -6.47 -10.80
C ALA A 83 -4.87 -7.88 -10.28
N ALA A 84 -3.94 -8.79 -10.50
CA ALA A 84 -4.21 -10.20 -10.34
C ALA A 84 -3.99 -10.69 -8.90
N ASP A 85 -3.32 -9.89 -8.07
CA ASP A 85 -3.34 -9.94 -6.61
C ASP A 85 -4.71 -9.54 -6.01
N GLN A 86 -5.61 -8.95 -6.79
CA GLN A 86 -6.98 -8.61 -6.39
C GLN A 86 -7.98 -9.73 -6.71
N VAL A 87 -7.54 -10.97 -6.93
CA VAL A 87 -8.42 -12.10 -7.31
C VAL A 87 -9.52 -12.34 -6.27
N ASP A 88 -9.17 -12.24 -4.99
CA ASP A 88 -10.06 -12.42 -3.85
C ASP A 88 -10.69 -11.11 -3.36
N HIS A 89 -10.32 -9.97 -3.98
CA HIS A 89 -10.93 -8.68 -3.65
C HIS A 89 -12.42 -8.73 -3.97
N ARG A 90 -13.23 -8.22 -3.05
CA ARG A 90 -14.68 -8.10 -3.21
C ARG A 90 -15.03 -6.61 -3.26
N PRO A 91 -15.20 -6.03 -4.46
CA PRO A 91 -15.69 -4.67 -4.62
C PRO A 91 -16.98 -4.45 -3.83
N ARG A 92 -17.06 -3.32 -3.15
CA ARG A 92 -18.20 -3.00 -2.29
C ARG A 92 -18.45 -1.50 -2.27
N VAL A 93 -19.68 -1.15 -1.97
CA VAL A 93 -20.09 0.17 -1.49
C VAL A 93 -20.52 0.02 -0.03
N TYR A 94 -20.59 1.12 0.71
CA TYR A 94 -21.12 1.12 2.06
C TYR A 94 -22.44 1.90 2.08
N LEU A 95 -23.49 1.27 2.60
CA LEU A 95 -24.70 1.98 3.00
C LEU A 95 -24.41 2.59 4.37
N TRP A 96 -24.58 3.89 4.50
CA TRP A 96 -24.35 4.62 5.74
C TRP A 96 -25.68 5.05 6.36
N TYR A 97 -25.86 4.72 7.63
CA TYR A 97 -27.03 5.05 8.41
C TYR A 97 -26.67 6.24 9.30
N ALA A 98 -27.20 7.43 8.95
CA ALA A 98 -26.83 8.70 9.59
C ALA A 98 -27.31 8.80 11.05
N GLU A 99 -28.39 8.12 11.40
CA GLU A 99 -28.97 8.15 12.75
C GLU A 99 -27.97 7.62 13.80
N ASP A 100 -27.39 6.44 13.54
CA ASP A 100 -26.51 5.73 14.48
C ASP A 100 -25.02 5.73 14.06
N ASN A 101 -24.70 6.39 12.95
CA ASN A 101 -23.37 6.45 12.36
C ASN A 101 -22.76 5.04 12.17
N THR A 102 -23.53 4.15 11.56
CA THR A 102 -23.12 2.79 11.19
C THR A 102 -23.05 2.61 9.69
N VAL A 103 -22.33 1.57 9.26
CA VAL A 103 -22.20 1.22 7.85
C VAL A 103 -22.36 -0.26 7.61
N GLU A 104 -22.95 -0.59 6.47
CA GLU A 104 -23.13 -1.95 5.98
C GLU A 104 -22.48 -2.11 4.60
N PRO A 105 -21.61 -3.12 4.38
CA PRO A 105 -21.02 -3.36 3.08
C PRO A 105 -22.03 -4.03 2.14
N VAL A 106 -22.29 -3.40 0.99
CA VAL A 106 -23.01 -4.01 -0.14
C VAL A 106 -22.00 -4.40 -1.20
N TYR A 107 -21.89 -5.70 -1.46
CA TYR A 107 -20.94 -6.23 -2.43
C TYR A 107 -21.46 -6.12 -3.85
N LEU A 108 -20.61 -5.61 -4.75
CA LEU A 108 -20.92 -5.54 -6.16
C LEU A 108 -20.74 -6.93 -6.80
N PRO A 109 -21.59 -7.30 -7.78
CA PRO A 109 -21.45 -8.56 -8.48
C PRO A 109 -20.12 -8.60 -9.25
N VAL A 110 -19.45 -9.74 -9.20
CA VAL A 110 -18.19 -9.95 -9.91
C VAL A 110 -18.17 -11.32 -10.58
N GLU A 111 -17.72 -11.36 -11.82
CA GLU A 111 -17.55 -12.62 -12.55
C GLU A 111 -16.23 -13.30 -12.15
N ARG A 112 -16.27 -14.57 -11.77
CA ARG A 112 -15.05 -15.31 -11.38
C ARG A 112 -14.32 -15.82 -12.63
N GLY A 113 -12.99 -15.90 -12.56
CA GLY A 113 -12.18 -16.49 -13.64
C GLY A 113 -11.91 -15.56 -14.83
N VAL A 114 -12.36 -14.30 -14.81
CA VAL A 114 -12.11 -13.33 -15.90
C VAL A 114 -10.73 -12.68 -15.85
N ILE A 115 -10.01 -12.80 -14.73
CA ILE A 115 -8.66 -12.27 -14.57
C ILE A 115 -7.67 -13.34 -15.03
N SER A 116 -6.97 -13.07 -16.14
CA SER A 116 -5.91 -13.95 -16.63
C SER A 116 -4.76 -14.05 -15.63
N ARG A 117 -4.46 -15.27 -15.16
CA ARG A 117 -3.33 -15.55 -14.26
C ARG A 117 -1.99 -15.65 -14.99
N GLN A 118 -2.00 -15.62 -16.32
CA GLN A 118 -0.82 -15.87 -17.16
C GLN A 118 0.33 -14.90 -16.87
N HIS A 119 0.02 -13.62 -16.63
CA HIS A 119 1.03 -12.61 -16.27
C HIS A 119 1.58 -12.82 -14.85
N ILE A 120 0.77 -13.28 -13.89
CA ILE A 120 1.27 -13.60 -12.53
C ILE A 120 2.19 -14.80 -12.61
N GLU A 121 1.79 -15.88 -13.26
CA GLU A 121 2.60 -17.09 -13.35
C GLU A 121 3.96 -16.79 -13.97
N GLN A 122 4.00 -15.90 -14.96
CA GLN A 122 5.24 -15.42 -15.56
C GLN A 122 6.08 -14.56 -14.60
N GLN A 123 5.47 -13.63 -13.86
CA GLN A 123 6.16 -12.80 -12.86
C GLN A 123 6.64 -13.62 -11.65
N THR A 124 5.82 -14.48 -11.07
CA THR A 124 6.18 -15.41 -9.99
C THR A 124 7.29 -16.34 -10.43
N ARG A 125 7.25 -16.88 -11.66
CA ARG A 125 8.35 -17.69 -12.21
C ARG A 125 9.63 -16.86 -12.35
N ARG A 126 9.55 -15.59 -12.75
CA ARG A 126 10.71 -14.69 -12.81
C ARG A 126 11.28 -14.40 -11.42
N ASN A 127 10.44 -14.11 -10.44
CA ASN A 127 10.85 -13.83 -9.06
C ASN A 127 11.47 -15.06 -8.40
N LYS A 128 10.87 -16.25 -8.55
CA LYS A 128 11.47 -17.50 -8.08
C LYS A 128 12.85 -17.77 -8.69
N ARG A 129 13.06 -17.43 -9.97
CA ARG A 129 14.37 -17.55 -10.62
C ARG A 129 15.39 -16.55 -10.06
N MET A 130 14.93 -15.36 -9.67
CA MET A 130 15.77 -14.33 -9.05
C MET A 130 16.13 -14.73 -7.60
N GLU A 131 15.16 -15.16 -6.81
CA GLU A 131 15.36 -15.69 -5.45
C GLU A 131 16.35 -16.86 -5.47
N ALA A 132 16.14 -17.86 -6.32
CA ALA A 132 17.07 -18.98 -6.47
C ALA A 132 18.45 -18.57 -7.02
N PHE A 133 18.59 -17.39 -7.63
CA PHE A 133 19.89 -16.84 -8.03
C PHE A 133 20.57 -16.13 -6.85
N VAL A 134 19.83 -15.33 -6.09
CA VAL A 134 20.30 -14.68 -4.86
C VAL A 134 20.70 -15.71 -3.81
N GLU A 135 19.89 -16.76 -3.59
CA GLU A 135 20.24 -17.86 -2.67
C GLU A 135 21.53 -18.57 -3.07
N ARG A 136 21.78 -18.73 -4.39
CA ARG A 136 23.04 -19.31 -4.87
C ARG A 136 24.22 -18.38 -4.70
N LEU A 137 24.02 -17.07 -4.82
CA LEU A 137 25.05 -16.08 -4.48
C LEU A 137 25.33 -16.12 -2.97
N ASP A 138 24.30 -16.13 -2.12
CA ASP A 138 24.43 -16.13 -0.67
C ASP A 138 25.11 -17.41 -0.14
N GLN A 139 24.83 -18.57 -0.74
CA GLN A 139 25.48 -19.84 -0.41
C GLN A 139 26.95 -19.94 -0.89
N GLN A 140 27.35 -19.13 -1.87
CA GLN A 140 28.74 -19.03 -2.33
C GLN A 140 29.51 -17.88 -1.65
N TYR A 141 28.80 -16.94 -1.01
CA TYR A 141 29.36 -15.78 -0.33
C TYR A 141 29.50 -16.03 1.17
N ASN A 142 30.49 -16.84 1.56
CA ASN A 142 31.23 -16.55 2.79
C ASN A 142 32.41 -15.63 2.39
N ILE A 143 32.06 -14.44 1.88
CA ILE A 143 33.03 -13.48 1.36
C ILE A 143 33.24 -12.41 2.41
N ASP A 144 34.39 -12.47 3.05
CA ASP A 144 35.12 -11.25 3.35
C ASP A 144 35.33 -10.55 2.01
N LEU A 145 34.65 -9.42 1.80
CA LEU A 145 34.72 -8.57 0.61
C LEU A 145 36.09 -7.86 0.55
N ASN A 146 37.19 -8.62 0.60
CA ASN A 146 38.52 -8.07 0.48
C ASN A 146 38.89 -7.97 -1.00
N TYR A 147 38.47 -6.87 -1.62
CA TYR A 147 38.77 -6.54 -3.01
C TYR A 147 40.29 -6.57 -3.29
N GLU A 148 41.10 -6.22 -2.29
CA GLU A 148 42.56 -6.23 -2.34
C GLU A 148 43.10 -7.65 -2.59
N GLU A 149 42.65 -8.63 -1.81
CA GLU A 149 43.08 -10.04 -1.95
C GLU A 149 42.74 -10.62 -3.33
N ASN A 150 41.65 -10.17 -3.94
CA ASN A 150 41.25 -10.64 -5.27
C ASN A 150 42.16 -10.08 -6.37
N ILE A 151 42.64 -8.85 -6.21
CA ILE A 151 43.59 -8.22 -7.12
C ILE A 151 44.99 -8.81 -6.95
N GLU A 152 45.40 -9.11 -5.72
CA GLU A 152 46.66 -9.81 -5.44
C GLU A 152 46.70 -11.20 -6.09
N LYS A 153 45.66 -12.01 -5.89
CA LYS A 153 45.52 -13.33 -6.52
C LYS A 153 45.53 -13.26 -8.05
N TYR A 154 45.07 -12.15 -8.63
CA TYR A 154 45.12 -11.92 -10.07
C TYR A 154 46.57 -11.70 -10.55
N PHE A 155 47.37 -10.91 -9.82
CA PHE A 155 48.78 -10.66 -10.12
C PHE A 155 49.68 -11.88 -9.95
N GLU A 156 49.35 -12.80 -9.05
CA GLU A 156 50.07 -14.07 -8.90
C GLU A 156 49.92 -14.98 -10.12
N ARG A 157 48.75 -14.94 -10.77
CA ARG A 157 48.43 -15.80 -11.91
C ARG A 157 48.82 -15.20 -13.25
N HIS A 158 49.07 -13.89 -13.29
CA HIS A 158 49.37 -13.16 -14.52
C HIS A 158 50.62 -12.29 -14.31
N PRO A 159 51.73 -12.60 -14.99
CA PRO A 159 52.95 -11.81 -14.91
C PRO A 159 52.67 -10.36 -15.28
N THR A 160 52.65 -9.49 -14.27
CA THR A 160 52.37 -8.07 -14.41
C THR A 160 53.61 -7.32 -13.92
N ALA A 161 54.03 -6.28 -14.64
CA ALA A 161 55.19 -5.49 -14.23
C ALA A 161 54.91 -4.80 -12.90
N ASP A 162 55.89 -4.78 -11.99
CA ASP A 162 55.68 -4.31 -10.61
C ASP A 162 55.27 -2.84 -10.55
N GLY A 163 55.75 -2.00 -11.49
CA GLY A 163 55.29 -0.62 -11.60
C GLY A 163 53.79 -0.46 -11.94
N VAL A 164 53.20 -1.44 -12.64
CA VAL A 164 51.76 -1.45 -12.94
C VAL A 164 50.97 -1.98 -11.76
N LYS A 165 51.49 -2.98 -11.03
CA LYS A 165 50.86 -3.46 -9.80
C LYS A 165 50.75 -2.34 -8.77
N GLN A 166 51.84 -1.59 -8.56
CA GLN A 166 51.87 -0.48 -7.61
C GLN A 166 50.82 0.59 -7.95
N LEU A 167 50.73 1.01 -9.21
CA LEU A 167 49.73 2.00 -9.65
C LEU A 167 48.28 1.54 -9.42
N VAL A 168 48.01 0.24 -9.55
CA VAL A 168 46.67 -0.32 -9.31
C VAL A 168 46.36 -0.39 -7.83
N MET A 169 47.33 -0.78 -6.98
CA MET A 169 47.13 -0.81 -5.52
C MET A 169 46.97 0.61 -4.95
N ASP A 170 47.81 1.56 -5.37
CA ASP A 170 47.72 2.97 -4.97
C ASP A 170 46.35 3.58 -5.34
N ALA A 171 45.73 3.14 -6.43
CA ALA A 171 44.41 3.60 -6.85
C ALA A 171 43.25 2.97 -6.05
N LEU A 172 43.48 1.84 -5.38
CA LEU A 172 42.50 1.17 -4.53
C LEU A 172 42.52 1.70 -3.09
N GLU A 173 43.67 2.21 -2.63
CA GLU A 173 43.85 2.87 -1.32
C GLU A 173 43.51 4.38 -1.32
N GLY A 174 43.13 4.93 -2.47
CA GLY A 174 42.89 6.37 -2.72
C GLY A 174 41.66 6.98 -2.06
#